data_AF-A0A4V2NEC6-F1
#
_entry.id   AF-A0A4V2NEC6-F1
#
_cell.length_a   1.000
_cell.length_b   1.000
_cell.length_c   1.000
_cell.angle_alpha   90.00
_cell.angle_beta   90.00
_cell.angle_gamma   90.00
#
_symmetry.space_group_name_H-M   'P 1'
#
loop_
_entity.id
_entity.type
_entity.pdbx_description
1 polymer ?
#
loop_
_entity_poly.entity_id
_entity_poly.type
_entity_poly.pdbx_seq_one_letter_code
_entity_poly.pdbx_strand_id
1 'polypeptide(L)' 'GTVPNAVFAQTLGLPTIWIPHSYPACSQHAPNEHLLASVAREALALMAGVWWDLGEGAAASIASTIRH' A
#
# COMPACT_ATOMS: atom_id res chain seq x y z
N GLY A 1 -13.47 -11.15 2.54
CA GLY A 1 -12.43 -11.15 3.57
C GLY A 1 -12.27 -9.75 4.06
N THR A 2 -12.37 -9.51 5.37
CA THR A 2 -12.15 -8.20 5.95
C THR A 2 -10.65 -7.92 6.05
N VAL A 3 -10.26 -6.72 5.66
CA VAL A 3 -8.86 -6.28 5.68
C VAL A 3 -8.46 -5.86 7.10
N PRO A 4 -7.21 -6.08 7.54
CA PRO A 4 -6.81 -5.84 8.93
C PRO A 4 -6.66 -4.35 9.31
N ASN A 5 -7.18 -3.44 8.48
CA ASN A 5 -7.00 -2.00 8.57
C ASN A 5 -7.37 -1.42 9.94
N ALA A 6 -8.45 -1.90 10.56
CA ALA A 6 -8.90 -1.40 11.86
C ALA A 6 -7.86 -1.63 12.97
N VAL A 7 -7.15 -2.75 12.95
CA VAL A 7 -6.12 -3.06 13.95
C VAL A 7 -4.95 -2.07 13.82
N PHE A 8 -4.46 -1.83 12.60
CA PHE A 8 -3.35 -0.90 12.38
C PHE A 8 -3.74 0.55 12.66
N ALA A 9 -4.88 1.01 12.14
CA ALA A 9 -5.28 2.41 12.25
C ALA A 9 -5.80 2.78 13.66
N GLN A 10 -6.58 1.91 14.30
CA GLN A 10 -7.30 2.24 15.53
C GLN A 10 -6.66 1.64 16.78
N THR A 11 -6.24 0.36 16.73
CA THR A 11 -5.63 -0.29 17.89
C THR A 11 -4.17 0.14 18.08
N LEU A 12 -3.39 0.20 17.00
CA LEU A 12 -1.97 0.58 17.05
C LEU A 12 -1.74 2.07 16.81
N GLY A 13 -2.75 2.81 16.32
CA GLY A 13 -2.62 4.23 16.02
C GLY A 13 -1.61 4.54 14.90
N LEU A 14 -1.36 3.59 13.99
CA LEU A 14 -0.37 3.75 12.94
C LEU A 14 -0.97 4.48 11.72
N PRO A 15 -0.19 5.36 11.06
CA PRO A 15 -0.58 5.91 9.77
C PRO A 15 -0.89 4.78 8.78
N THR A 16 -2.12 4.72 8.29
CA THR A 16 -2.60 3.62 7.46
C THR A 16 -3.32 4.18 6.23
N ILE A 17 -2.97 3.65 5.05
CA ILE A 17 -3.59 4.00 3.76
C ILE A 17 -4.04 2.72 3.03
N TRP A 18 -5.17 2.81 2.33
CA TRP A 18 -5.70 1.73 1.50
C TRP A 18 -5.45 2.04 0.02
N ILE A 19 -4.75 1.13 -0.68
CA ILE A 19 -4.44 1.27 -2.11
C ILE A 19 -4.98 0.04 -2.86
N PRO A 20 -6.06 0.17 -3.65
CA PRO A 20 -6.65 -0.96 -4.35
C PRO A 20 -5.83 -1.34 -5.61
N HIS A 21 -5.49 -2.62 -5.73
CA HIS A 21 -4.80 -3.21 -6.90
C HIS A 21 -5.60 -4.34 -7.56
N SER A 22 -6.93 -4.22 -7.48
CA SER A 22 -7.87 -5.18 -8.05
C SER A 22 -8.87 -4.47 -8.96
N TYR A 23 -9.84 -5.21 -9.48
CA TYR A 23 -10.91 -4.72 -10.33
C TYR A 23 -12.22 -5.46 -10.00
N PRO A 24 -13.40 -4.88 -10.29
CA PRO A 24 -14.68 -5.41 -9.82
C PRO A 24 -15.03 -6.86 -10.24
N ALA A 25 -14.41 -7.39 -11.30
CA ALA A 25 -14.68 -8.73 -11.83
C ALA A 25 -13.57 -9.76 -11.53
N CYS A 26 -12.67 -9.47 -10.56
CA CYS A 26 -11.60 -10.38 -10.17
C CYS A 26 -12.09 -11.68 -9.54
N SER A 27 -13.39 -11.83 -9.29
CA SER A 27 -14.00 -12.99 -8.63
C SER A 27 -13.43 -13.23 -7.23
N GLN A 28 -13.26 -12.14 -6.47
CA GLN A 28 -12.74 -12.20 -5.11
C GLN A 28 -13.58 -13.17 -4.26
N HIS A 29 -12.93 -14.16 -3.64
CA HIS A 29 -13.60 -15.21 -2.85
C HIS A 29 -14.59 -16.07 -3.66
N ALA A 30 -14.36 -16.25 -4.95
CA ALA A 30 -15.15 -17.12 -5.82
C ALA A 30 -14.25 -17.95 -6.76
N PRO A 31 -14.76 -19.03 -7.39
CA PRO A 31 -14.00 -19.77 -8.40
C PRO A 31 -13.53 -18.88 -9.55
N ASN A 32 -12.38 -19.24 -10.14
CA ASN A 32 -11.69 -18.43 -11.16
C ASN A 32 -11.33 -17.01 -10.67
N GLU A 33 -10.96 -16.88 -9.40
CA GLU A 33 -10.31 -15.66 -8.91
C GLU A 33 -9.05 -15.37 -9.74
N HIS A 34 -8.96 -14.16 -10.29
CA HIS A 34 -7.90 -13.79 -11.23
C HIS A 34 -7.54 -12.31 -11.13
N LEU A 35 -6.37 -11.99 -11.69
CA LEU A 35 -5.84 -10.63 -11.78
C LEU A 35 -5.43 -10.34 -13.22
N LEU A 36 -5.78 -9.15 -13.72
CA LEU A 36 -5.32 -8.70 -15.03
C LEU A 36 -3.82 -8.38 -14.97
N ALA A 37 -3.05 -8.91 -15.92
CA ALA A 37 -1.60 -8.65 -15.98
C ALA A 37 -1.25 -7.16 -16.13
N SER A 38 -2.10 -6.38 -16.80
CA SER A 38 -1.96 -4.92 -16.90
C SER A 38 -2.10 -4.25 -15.53
N VAL A 39 -3.14 -4.59 -14.78
CA VAL A 39 -3.38 -4.07 -13.42
C VAL A 39 -2.22 -4.44 -12.49
N ALA A 40 -1.71 -5.67 -12.58
CA ALA A 40 -0.55 -6.09 -11.79
C ALA A 40 0.70 -5.25 -12.09
N ARG A 41 0.93 -4.92 -13.36
CA ARG A 41 2.08 -4.11 -13.79
C ARG A 41 1.99 -2.68 -13.28
N GLU A 42 0.81 -2.06 -13.40
CA GLU A 42 0.57 -0.70 -12.91
C GLU A 42 0.68 -0.63 -11.38
N ALA A 43 0.08 -1.59 -10.67
CA ALA A 43 0.16 -1.71 -9.23
C ALA A 43 1.60 -1.82 -8.74
N LEU A 44 2.43 -2.63 -9.41
CA LEU A 44 3.83 -2.79 -9.06
C LEU A 44 4.61 -1.47 -9.20
N ALA A 45 4.40 -0.75 -10.31
CA ALA A 45 5.06 0.53 -10.53
C ALA A 45 4.64 1.58 -9.48
N LEU A 46 3.34 1.63 -9.16
CA LEU A 46 2.80 2.53 -8.14
C LEU A 46 3.40 2.24 -6.77
N MET A 47 3.38 0.98 -6.33
CA MET A 47 3.89 0.60 -5.01
C MET A 47 5.41 0.80 -4.91
N ALA A 48 6.16 0.60 -6.00
CA ALA A 48 7.58 0.92 -6.05
C ALA A 48 7.83 2.42 -5.84
N GLY A 49 7.05 3.28 -6.51
CA GLY A 49 7.11 4.74 -6.32
C GLY A 49 6.76 5.17 -4.89
N VAL A 50 5.64 4.66 -4.35
CA VAL A 50 5.24 4.96 -2.97
C VAL A 50 6.32 4.55 -1.97
N TRP A 51 6.88 3.35 -2.12
CA TRP A 51 7.93 2.87 -1.22
C TRP A 51 9.20 3.71 -1.32
N TRP A 52 9.57 4.12 -2.54
CA TRP A 52 10.71 4.99 -2.79
C TRP A 52 10.54 6.36 -2.12
N ASP A 53 9.42 7.04 -2.37
CA ASP A 53 9.15 8.37 -1.83
C ASP A 53 9.05 8.39 -0.30
N LEU A 54 8.49 7.33 0.29
CA LEU A 54 8.48 7.17 1.75
C LEU A 54 9.89 7.02 2.32
N GLY A 55 10.77 6.29 1.63
CA GLY A 55 12.18 6.15 2.03
C GLY A 55 12.95 7.46 1.97
N GLU A 56 12.83 8.19 0.86
CA GLU A 56 13.46 9.51 0.68
C GLU A 56 12.93 10.55 1.69
N GLY A 57 11.61 10.60 1.88
CA GLY A 57 10.98 11.48 2.86
C GLY A 57 11.42 11.18 4.30
N ALA A 58 11.51 9.89 4.66
CA ALA A 58 12.03 9.47 5.96
C ALA A 58 13.50 9.87 6.14
N ALA A 59 14.35 9.62 5.14
CA ALA A 59 15.77 10.02 5.18
C ALA A 59 15.93 11.54 5.36
N ALA A 60 15.13 12.34 4.64
CA ALA A 60 15.12 13.79 4.78
C ALA A 60 14.69 14.25 6.19
N SER A 61 13.65 13.62 6.76
CA SER A 61 13.17 13.94 8.11
C SER A 61 14.18 13.58 9.22
N ILE A 62 14.86 12.44 9.10
CA ILE A 62 15.90 12.00 10.03
C ILE A 62 17.10 12.94 9.96
N ALA A 63 17.53 13.29 8.73
CA ALA A 63 18.63 14.24 8.52
C ALA A 63 18.31 15.62 9.12
N SER A 64 17.05 16.07 9.10
CA SER A 64 16.61 17.31 9.75
C SER A 64 16.67 17.21 11.28
N THR A 65 16.32 16.05 11.84
CA THR A 65 16.28 15.83 13.30
C THR A 65 17.68 15.76 13.91
N ILE A 66 18.67 15.22 13.19
CA ILE A 66 20.08 15.11 13.67
C ILE A 66 20.81 16.48 13.63
N ARG A 67 20.28 17.47 12.91
CA ARG A 67 20.89 18.80 12.76
C ARG A 67 20.47 19.82 13.83
N HIS A 68 19.64 19.42 14.80
CA HIS A 68 19.24 20.20 15.97
C HIS A 68 19.72 19.52 17.24
#